data_AF-A0A1G4SDS4-F1
#
_entry.id   AF-A0A1G4SDS4-F1
#
_cell.length_a   1.000
_cell.length_b   1.000
_cell.length_c   1.000
_cell.angle_alpha   90.00
_cell.angle_beta   90.00
_cell.angle_gamma   90.00
#
_symmetry.space_group_name_H-M   'P 1'
#
loop_
_entity.id
_entity.type
_entity.pdbx_description
1 polymer ?
#
loop_
_entity_poly.entity_id
_entity_poly.type
_entity_poly.pdbx_seq_one_letter_code
_entity_poly.pdbx_strand_id
1 'polypeptide(L)' 'MLARIKRLAPYFLLGPVSGPLLAGIVHNFRGGRPVLGTMYAVLLLEFIYLLPVLSAKYIPTLMH' A
#
# COMPACT_ATOMS: atom_id res chain seq x y z
N MET A 1 13.39 -13.80 12.06
CA MET A 1 13.21 -13.09 10.76
C MET A 1 12.26 -13.82 9.82
N LEU A 2 12.47 -15.11 9.55
CA LEU A 2 11.63 -15.93 8.64
C LEU A 2 10.13 -15.94 9.00
N ALA A 3 9.78 -16.05 10.28
CA ALA A 3 8.38 -16.02 10.73
C ALA A 3 7.66 -14.69 10.42
N ARG A 4 8.40 -13.58 10.43
CA ARG A 4 7.87 -12.24 10.13
C ARG A 4 7.59 -12.09 8.63
N ILE A 5 8.50 -12.61 7.80
CA ILE A 5 8.35 -12.65 6.34
C ILE A 5 7.16 -13.54 5.95
N LYS A 6 7.04 -14.74 6.52
CA LYS A 6 5.88 -15.63 6.28
C LYS A 6 4.54 -14.97 6.64
N ARG A 7 4.53 -14.11 7.65
CA ARG A 7 3.33 -13.36 8.07
C ARG A 7 2.96 -12.23 7.11
N LEU A 8 3.93 -11.68 6.39
CA LEU A 8 3.75 -10.60 5.41
C LEU A 8 3.52 -11.12 3.99
N ALA A 9 4.05 -12.30 3.66
CA ALA A 9 3.91 -12.98 2.37
C ALA A 9 2.48 -12.96 1.78
N PRO A 10 1.40 -13.29 2.54
CA PRO A 10 0.06 -13.29 1.96
C PRO A 10 -0.42 -11.91 1.51
N TYR A 11 0.09 -10.81 2.10
CA TYR A 11 -0.32 -9.47 1.67
C TYR A 11 0.27 -9.11 0.31
N PHE A 12 1.42 -9.66 -0.08
CA PHE A 12 2.02 -9.41 -1.40
C PHE A 12 1.21 -9.97 -2.56
N LEU A 13 0.23 -10.85 -2.31
CA LEU A 13 -0.75 -11.28 -3.32
C LEU A 13 -1.59 -10.11 -3.85
N LEU A 14 -1.73 -9.02 -3.09
CA LEU A 14 -2.46 -7.82 -3.51
C LEU A 14 -1.63 -6.92 -4.44
N GLY A 15 -0.31 -7.15 -4.50
CA GLY A 15 0.62 -6.36 -5.29
C GLY A 15 1.81 -5.84 -4.48
N PRO A 16 2.86 -5.36 -5.16
CA PRO A 16 4.12 -4.97 -4.54
C PRO A 16 4.02 -3.70 -3.68
N VAL A 17 3.00 -2.87 -3.90
CA VAL A 17 2.76 -1.61 -3.14
C VAL A 17 1.55 -1.76 -2.21
N SER A 18 0.39 -2.13 -2.76
CA SER A 18 -0.86 -2.35 -2.04
C SER A 18 -0.74 -3.37 -0.89
N GLY A 19 0.02 -4.45 -1.11
CA GLY A 19 0.25 -5.49 -0.10
C GLY A 19 0.94 -4.97 1.16
N PRO A 20 2.16 -4.42 1.06
CA PRO A 20 2.84 -3.80 2.19
C PRO A 20 2.03 -2.71 2.90
N LEU A 21 1.25 -1.91 2.16
CA LEU A 21 0.38 -0.89 2.75
C LEU A 21 -0.72 -1.53 3.60
N LEU A 22 -1.43 -2.53 3.08
CA LEU A 22 -2.47 -3.23 3.85
C LEU A 22 -1.88 -3.94 5.07
N ALA A 23 -0.70 -4.54 4.95
CA ALA A 23 0.01 -5.12 6.09
C ALA A 23 0.32 -4.05 7.16
N GLY A 24 0.75 -2.86 6.74
CA GLY A 24 0.95 -1.70 7.60
C GLY A 24 -0.32 -1.31 8.36
N ILE A 25 -1.47 -1.25 7.69
CA ILE A 25 -2.77 -1.00 8.32
C ILE A 25 -3.04 -2.05 9.42
N VAL A 26 -3.10 -3.33 9.04
CA VAL A 26 -3.50 -4.41 9.95
C VAL A 26 -2.57 -4.54 11.15
N HIS A 27 -1.25 -4.47 10.93
CA HIS A 27 -0.28 -4.64 12.01
C HIS A 27 -0.19 -3.44 12.96
N ASN A 28 -0.48 -2.22 12.50
CA ASN A 28 -0.51 -1.05 13.37
C ASN A 28 -1.78 -1.00 14.21
N PHE A 29 -2.95 -1.34 13.64
CA PHE A 29 -4.18 -1.47 14.43
C PHE A 29 -4.06 -2.59 15.48
N ARG A 30 -3.57 -3.78 15.09
CA ARG A 30 -3.32 -4.88 16.04
C ARG A 30 -2.28 -4.54 17.11
N GLY A 31 -1.38 -3.60 16.82
CA GLY A 31 -0.32 -3.16 17.72
C GLY A 31 -0.68 -1.94 18.58
N GLY A 32 -1.95 -1.52 18.60
CA GLY A 32 -2.41 -0.37 19.39
C GLY A 32 -1.92 0.99 18.87
N ARG A 33 -1.52 1.09 17.60
CA ARG A 33 -1.06 2.33 16.95
C ARG A 33 -2.07 2.79 15.88
N PRO A 34 -3.28 3.23 16.27
CA PRO A 34 -4.37 3.51 15.33
C PRO A 34 -4.06 4.68 14.38
N VAL A 35 -3.32 5.69 14.85
CA VAL A 35 -2.91 6.83 14.02
C VAL A 35 -2.04 6.36 12.85
N LEU A 36 -0.99 5.59 13.11
CA LEU A 36 -0.17 5.01 12.03
C LEU A 36 -0.98 4.10 11.11
N GLY A 37 -1.85 3.25 11.67
CA GLY A 37 -2.72 2.38 10.87
C GLY A 37 -3.59 3.18 9.90
N THR A 38 -4.12 4.31 10.36
CA THR A 38 -4.93 5.23 9.54
C THR A 38 -4.10 5.94 8.48
N MET A 39 -2.88 6.39 8.80
CA MET A 39 -1.98 7.00 7.79
C MET A 39 -1.65 6.03 6.66
N TYR A 40 -1.41 4.75 6.97
CA TYR A 40 -1.24 3.71 5.95
C TYR A 40 -2.50 3.51 5.09
N ALA A 41 -3.69 3.65 5.67
CA ALA A 41 -4.96 3.54 4.95
C ALA A 41 -5.19 4.73 4.00
N VAL A 42 -4.89 5.95 4.46
CA VAL A 42 -4.93 7.15 3.62
C VAL A 42 -3.97 7.00 2.44
N LEU A 43 -2.73 6.59 2.71
CA LEU A 43 -1.73 6.37 1.65
C LEU A 43 -2.17 5.32 0.62
N LEU A 44 -2.84 4.25 1.06
CA LEU A 44 -3.40 3.24 0.16
C LEU A 44 -4.51 3.82 -0.72
N LEU A 45 -5.41 4.63 -0.16
CA LEU A 45 -6.46 5.31 -0.92
C LEU A 45 -5.86 6.30 -1.93
N GLU A 46 -4.91 7.11 -1.49
CA GLU A 46 -4.18 8.02 -2.39
C GLU A 46 -3.52 7.25 -3.53
N PHE A 47 -2.85 6.14 -3.26
CA PHE A 47 -2.27 5.31 -4.31
C PHE A 47 -3.34 4.80 -5.30
N ILE A 48 -4.49 4.33 -4.81
CA ILE A 48 -5.57 3.82 -5.65
C ILE A 48 -6.16 4.91 -6.56
N TYR A 49 -6.31 6.14 -6.06
CA TYR A 49 -6.93 7.23 -6.82
C TYR A 49 -5.95 8.06 -7.64
N LEU A 50 -4.78 8.41 -7.09
CA LEU A 50 -3.79 9.23 -7.79
C LEU A 50 -3.06 8.46 -8.87
N LEU A 51 -2.78 7.16 -8.68
CA LEU A 51 -1.99 6.42 -9.66
C LEU A 51 -2.67 6.43 -11.05
N PRO A 52 -3.98 6.11 -11.20
CA PRO A 52 -4.65 6.23 -12.49
C PRO A 52 -4.63 7.65 -13.07
N VAL A 53 -4.81 8.66 -12.22
CA VAL A 53 -4.82 10.07 -12.63
C VAL A 53 -3.46 10.50 -13.16
N LEU A 54 -2.38 10.18 -12.44
CA LEU A 54 -1.01 10.47 -12.84
C LEU A 54 -0.63 9.68 -14.08
N SER A 55 -0.98 8.39 -14.15
CA SER A 55 -0.78 7.57 -15.33
C SER A 55 -1.47 8.18 -16.56
N ALA A 56 -2.73 8.57 -16.45
CA ALA A 56 -3.47 9.20 -17.56
C ALA A 56 -2.83 10.53 -18.01
N LYS A 57 -2.28 11.30 -17.07
CA LYS A 57 -1.65 12.60 -17.37
C LYS A 57 -0.26 12.45 -18.01
N TYR A 58 0.57 11.54 -17.50
CA TYR A 58 2.00 11.50 -17.81
C TYR A 58 2.41 10.39 -18.78
N ILE A 59 1.64 9.32 -18.92
CA ILE A 59 1.95 8.27 -19.91
C ILE A 59 1.88 8.79 -21.35
N PRO A 60 0.86 9.56 -21.77
CA PRO A 60 0.81 10.10 -23.13
C PRO A 60 1.99 11.03 -23.45
N THR A 61 2.43 11.84 -22.48
CA THR A 61 3.59 12.73 -22.65
C THR A 61 4.92 11.99 -22.77
N LEU A 62 4.99 10.71 -22.40
CA LEU A 62 6.20 9.89 -22.51
C LEU A 62 6.31 9.17 -23.87
N MET A 63 5.23 9.14 -24.66
CA MET A 63 5.12 8.42 -25.93
C MET A 63 5.43 9.31 -27.15
N HIS A 64 5.72 10.59 -26.94
CA HIS A 64 6.14 11.58 -27.93
C HIS A 64 7.59 12.01 -27.66
#